data_AF-A0A7S0U5E4-F1
#
_entry.id   AF-A0A7S0U5E4-F1
#
_cell.length_a   1.000
_cell.length_b   1.000
_cell.length_c   1.000
_cell.angle_alpha   90.00
_cell.angle_beta   90.00
_cell.angle_gamma   90.00
#
_symmetry.space_group_name_H-M   'P 1'
#
loop_
_entity.id
_entity.type
_entity.pdbx_description
1 polymer ?
#
loop_
_entity_poly.entity_id
_entity_poly.type
_entity_poly.pdbx_seq_one_letter_code
_entity_poly.pdbx_strand_id
1 'polypeptide(L)'
;MNPYPVLRDLTVVEQNVAGVVAIIIGVVGSVEVFGFLGEQKWVSPVISRKFTHVSVGSCMLTGMSCFPLGHSWPGRLGISSILMVFLFAFAFLAHMTDQQFAKLPPLLAARVRRLEKACCRTGKRIELMGGTFLYCAVLAQLVVFGWTSPLNVISFSVLIIGDGLADPVGRTFGGGMQYRVGNFGTKSLPGNLACFLGGMAGVFFL
;
A
#
# COMPACT_ATOMS: atom_id res chain seq x y z
N MET A 1 15.97 23.81 -12.70
CA MET A 1 14.63 24.45 -12.78
C MET A 1 13.62 23.49 -12.18
N ASN A 2 12.77 23.95 -11.25
CA ASN A 2 11.71 23.13 -10.66
C ASN A 2 10.60 22.92 -11.73
N PRO A 3 10.31 21.68 -12.14
CA PRO A 3 9.38 21.40 -13.24
C PRO A 3 7.89 21.50 -12.84
N TYR A 4 7.57 21.74 -11.57
CA TYR A 4 6.19 21.77 -11.08
C TYR A 4 5.72 23.22 -10.80
N PRO A 5 4.85 23.80 -11.64
CA PRO A 5 4.49 25.21 -11.56
C PRO A 5 3.70 25.60 -10.30
N VAL A 6 3.01 24.64 -9.65
CA VAL A 6 2.18 24.87 -8.45
C VAL A 6 3.01 25.01 -7.16
N LEU A 7 4.26 24.55 -7.15
CA LEU A 7 5.11 24.54 -5.95
C LEU A 7 6.31 25.51 -6.04
N ARG A 8 6.35 26.37 -7.07
CA ARG A 8 7.50 27.24 -7.36
C ARG A 8 7.85 28.22 -6.24
N ASP A 9 6.85 28.64 -5.47
CA ASP A 9 7.03 29.66 -4.41
C ASP A 9 7.41 29.06 -3.05
N LEU A 10 7.37 27.73 -2.92
CA LEU A 10 7.71 27.04 -1.67
C LEU A 10 9.20 26.76 -1.56
N THR A 11 9.74 26.90 -0.36
CA THR A 11 11.09 26.42 -0.01
C THR A 11 11.16 24.90 -0.14
N VAL A 12 12.37 24.36 -0.28
CA VAL A 12 12.59 22.90 -0.34
C VAL A 12 11.99 22.18 0.86
N VAL A 13 12.07 22.76 2.06
CA VAL A 13 11.51 22.18 3.29
C VAL A 13 9.98 22.12 3.20
N GLU A 14 9.34 23.21 2.79
CA GLU A 14 7.88 23.28 2.65
C GLU A 14 7.37 22.29 1.60
N GLN A 15 8.07 22.13 0.48
CA GLN A 15 7.72 21.12 -0.54
C GLN A 15 7.81 19.69 0.00
N ASN A 16 8.86 19.37 0.78
CA ASN A 16 8.99 18.06 1.42
C ASN A 16 7.83 17.81 2.41
N VAL A 17 7.50 18.81 3.25
CA VAL A 17 6.40 18.70 4.22
C VAL A 17 5.07 18.52 3.49
N ALA A 18 4.80 19.33 2.47
CA ALA A 18 3.59 19.24 1.67
C ALA A 18 3.45 17.87 1.00
N GLY A 19 4.53 17.36 0.38
CA GLY A 19 4.54 16.02 -0.23
C GLY A 19 4.28 14.90 0.78
N VAL A 20 4.92 14.96 1.95
CA VAL A 20 4.68 13.98 3.03
C VAL A 20 3.23 14.02 3.51
N VAL A 21 2.68 15.21 3.76
CA VAL A 21 1.29 15.38 4.21
C VAL A 21 0.31 14.89 3.16
N ALA A 22 0.52 15.21 1.88
CA ALA A 22 -0.32 14.74 0.78
C ALA A 22 -0.34 13.21 0.69
N ILE A 23 0.82 12.56 0.84
CA ILE A 23 0.91 11.10 0.89
C ILE A 23 0.16 10.55 2.11
N ILE A 24 0.34 11.11 3.31
CA ILE A 24 -0.38 10.65 4.51
C ILE A 24 -1.89 10.72 4.29
N ILE A 25 -2.40 11.84 3.77
CA ILE A 25 -3.82 12.02 3.51
C ILE A 25 -4.30 11.00 2.48
N GLY A 26 -3.55 10.79 1.39
CA GLY A 26 -3.89 9.79 0.37
C GLY A 26 -3.92 8.37 0.92
N VAL A 27 -2.92 8.00 1.73
CA VAL A 27 -2.82 6.65 2.32
C VAL A 27 -3.94 6.42 3.33
N VAL A 28 -4.10 7.30 4.31
CA VAL A 28 -5.14 7.18 5.35
C VAL A 28 -6.52 7.27 4.72
N GLY A 29 -6.72 8.20 3.77
CA GLY A 29 -7.98 8.35 3.04
C GLY A 29 -8.34 7.10 2.26
N SER A 30 -7.37 6.48 1.57
CA SER A 30 -7.61 5.22 0.83
C SER A 30 -8.06 4.10 1.77
N VAL A 31 -7.38 3.92 2.90
CA VAL A 31 -7.74 2.91 3.90
C VAL A 31 -9.13 3.16 4.48
N GLU A 32 -9.47 4.41 4.79
CA GLU A 32 -10.78 4.78 5.33
C GLU A 32 -11.90 4.57 4.31
N VAL A 33 -11.68 4.96 3.04
CA VAL A 33 -12.66 4.79 1.96
C VAL A 33 -12.95 3.30 1.73
N PHE A 34 -11.92 2.50 1.49
CA PHE A 34 -12.11 1.07 1.21
C PHE A 34 -12.52 0.27 2.45
N GLY A 35 -12.12 0.71 3.64
CA GLY A 35 -12.58 0.19 4.92
C GLY A 35 -14.08 0.45 5.13
N PHE A 36 -14.55 1.67 4.85
CA PHE A 36 -15.95 2.02 4.92
C PHE A 36 -16.79 1.24 3.89
N LEU A 37 -16.33 1.16 2.63
CA LEU A 37 -17.00 0.37 1.59
C LEU A 37 -17.09 -1.13 1.97
N GLY A 38 -16.06 -1.66 2.62
CA GLY A 38 -16.05 -3.02 3.16
C GLY A 38 -16.99 -3.19 4.37
N GLU A 39 -17.09 -2.18 5.24
CA GLU A 39 -18.01 -2.15 6.38
C GLU A 39 -19.48 -2.16 5.92
N GLN A 40 -19.81 -1.37 4.89
CA GLN A 40 -21.14 -1.36 4.26
C GLN A 40 -21.43 -2.60 3.40
N LYS A 41 -20.47 -3.54 3.29
CA LYS A 41 -20.55 -4.75 2.46
C LYS A 41 -20.76 -4.50 0.96
N TRP A 42 -20.43 -3.31 0.47
CA TRP A 42 -20.48 -2.99 -0.96
C TRP A 42 -19.37 -3.69 -1.74
N VAL A 43 -18.25 -3.96 -1.06
CA VAL A 43 -17.07 -4.62 -1.63
C VAL A 43 -16.67 -5.78 -0.74
N SER A 44 -16.29 -6.91 -1.34
CA SER A 44 -15.80 -8.06 -0.57
C SER A 44 -14.45 -7.72 0.11
N PRO A 45 -14.13 -8.32 1.28
CA PRO A 45 -12.86 -8.04 1.99
C PRO A 45 -11.62 -8.28 1.13
N VAL A 46 -11.68 -9.28 0.24
CA VAL A 46 -10.61 -9.55 -0.72
C VAL A 46 -10.39 -8.39 -1.67
N ILE A 47 -11.47 -7.89 -2.27
CA ILE A 47 -11.41 -6.81 -3.25
C ILE A 47 -11.01 -5.51 -2.54
N SER A 48 -11.61 -5.21 -1.38
CA SER A 48 -11.27 -4.03 -0.57
C SER A 48 -9.78 -3.98 -0.25
N ARG A 49 -9.19 -5.12 0.16
CA ARG A 49 -7.75 -5.23 0.39
C ARG A 49 -6.90 -4.95 -0.84
N LYS A 50 -7.25 -5.53 -1.98
CA LYS A 50 -6.49 -5.33 -3.21
C LYS A 50 -6.58 -3.89 -3.70
N PHE A 51 -7.77 -3.29 -3.69
CA PHE A 51 -7.94 -1.87 -4.01
C PHE A 51 -7.22 -0.95 -3.02
N THR A 52 -7.23 -1.28 -1.73
CA THR A 52 -6.47 -0.52 -0.71
C THR A 52 -4.98 -0.55 -1.02
N HIS A 53 -4.40 -1.71 -1.34
CA HIS A 53 -2.97 -1.80 -1.68
C HIS A 53 -2.63 -1.06 -2.98
N VAL A 54 -3.46 -1.20 -4.01
CA VAL A 54 -3.26 -0.49 -5.29
C VAL A 54 -3.34 1.03 -5.09
N SER A 55 -4.39 1.52 -4.43
CA SER A 55 -4.60 2.96 -4.18
C SER A 55 -3.52 3.57 -3.30
N VAL A 56 -3.18 2.95 -2.17
CA VAL A 56 -2.10 3.40 -1.27
C VAL A 56 -0.77 3.47 -2.02
N GLY A 57 -0.45 2.43 -2.78
CA GLY A 57 0.76 2.38 -3.60
C GLY A 57 0.80 3.49 -4.65
N SER A 58 -0.31 3.69 -5.39
CA SER A 58 -0.43 4.75 -6.38
C SER A 58 -0.35 6.15 -5.76
N CYS A 59 -0.98 6.39 -4.60
CA CYS A 59 -0.87 7.65 -3.86
C CYS A 59 0.57 7.93 -3.41
N MET A 60 1.27 6.90 -2.92
CA MET A 60 2.68 7.05 -2.56
C MET A 60 3.53 7.40 -3.77
N LEU A 61 3.32 6.72 -4.90
CA LEU A 61 4.11 6.91 -6.11
C LEU A 61 3.85 8.26 -6.79
N THR A 62 2.59 8.65 -6.95
CA THR A 62 2.22 9.98 -7.47
C THR A 62 2.64 11.09 -6.51
N GLY A 63 2.53 10.86 -5.21
CA GLY A 63 3.05 11.76 -4.19
C GLY A 63 4.57 11.95 -4.24
N MET A 64 5.33 10.97 -4.78
CA MET A 64 6.78 11.14 -5.00
C MET A 64 7.07 12.28 -5.98
N SER A 65 6.18 12.57 -6.92
CA SER A 65 6.30 13.69 -7.86
C SER A 65 6.20 15.06 -7.19
N CYS A 66 5.67 15.14 -5.96
CA CYS A 66 5.62 16.39 -5.19
C CYS A 66 6.97 16.77 -4.58
N PHE A 67 7.97 15.88 -4.61
CA PHE A 67 9.28 16.16 -4.04
C PHE A 67 10.21 16.80 -5.07
N PRO A 68 11.06 17.76 -4.65
CA PRO A 68 12.01 18.38 -5.56
C PRO A 68 12.97 17.34 -6.15
N LEU A 69 13.18 17.41 -7.47
CA LEU A 69 14.14 16.58 -8.20
C LEU A 69 15.55 16.79 -7.63
N GLY A 70 16.15 15.73 -7.07
CA GLY A 70 17.49 15.77 -6.48
C GLY A 70 17.60 15.05 -5.12
N HIS A 71 18.53 15.50 -4.28
CA HIS A 71 18.80 14.95 -2.94
C HIS A 71 17.74 15.37 -1.90
N SER A 72 16.50 14.92 -2.06
CA SER A 72 15.40 15.09 -1.08
C SER A 72 15.44 14.02 0.01
N TRP A 73 16.62 13.75 0.58
CA TRP A 73 16.78 12.76 1.67
C TRP A 73 15.81 12.97 2.84
N PRO A 74 15.55 14.21 3.30
CA PRO A 74 14.56 14.45 4.35
C PRO A 74 13.15 13.97 4.00
N GLY A 75 12.70 14.17 2.75
CA GLY A 75 11.41 13.67 2.27
C GLY A 75 11.33 12.15 2.23
N ARG A 76 12.41 11.50 1.76
CA ARG A 76 12.52 10.03 1.72
C ARG A 76 12.44 9.42 3.12
N LEU A 77 13.19 9.99 4.06
CA LEU A 77 13.16 9.57 5.46
C LEU A 77 11.80 9.85 6.09
N GLY A 78 11.16 10.97 5.77
CA GLY A 78 9.82 11.29 6.25
C GLY A 78 8.80 10.21 5.87
N ILE A 79 8.72 9.87 4.58
CA ILE A 79 7.82 8.81 4.08
C ILE A 79 8.16 7.46 4.71
N SER A 80 9.44 7.08 4.71
CA SER A 80 9.86 5.79 5.28
C SER A 80 9.54 5.68 6.78
N SER A 81 9.72 6.78 7.53
CA SER A 81 9.38 6.84 8.95
C SER A 81 7.90 6.59 9.19
N ILE A 82 7.03 7.16 8.34
CA ILE A 82 5.57 6.94 8.42
C ILE A 82 5.22 5.49 8.15
N LEU A 83 5.81 4.88 7.12
CA LEU A 83 5.62 3.46 6.84
C LEU A 83 6.08 2.59 8.02
N MET A 84 7.16 3.00 8.69
CA MET A 84 7.65 2.32 9.88
C MET A 84 6.67 2.45 11.05
N VAL A 85 6.06 3.62 11.24
CA VAL A 85 4.96 3.80 12.21
C VAL A 85 3.79 2.88 11.88
N PHE A 86 3.41 2.73 10.61
CA PHE A 86 2.37 1.78 10.20
C PHE A 86 2.76 0.33 10.52
N LEU A 87 4.01 -0.08 10.28
CA LEU A 87 4.50 -1.42 10.63
C LEU A 87 4.41 -1.69 12.13
N PHE A 88 4.84 -0.74 12.95
CA PHE A 88 4.68 -0.82 14.40
C PHE A 88 3.22 -0.87 14.82
N ALA A 89 2.36 -0.05 14.22
CA ALA A 89 0.93 -0.05 14.48
C ALA A 89 0.30 -1.39 14.10
N PHE A 90 0.64 -1.97 12.95
CA PHE A 90 0.16 -3.28 12.53
C PHE A 90 0.62 -4.39 13.47
N ALA A 91 1.90 -4.38 13.87
CA ALA A 91 2.42 -5.35 14.82
C ALA A 91 1.74 -5.25 16.19
N PHE A 92 1.52 -4.02 16.67
CA PHE A 92 0.82 -3.75 17.93
C PHE A 92 -0.64 -4.20 17.88
N LEU A 93 -1.38 -3.81 16.84
CA LEU A 93 -2.79 -4.17 16.66
C LEU A 93 -2.97 -5.69 16.47
N ALA A 94 -2.05 -6.34 15.76
CA ALA A 94 -2.09 -7.79 15.55
C ALA A 94 -2.00 -8.59 16.85
N HIS A 95 -1.23 -8.10 17.83
CA HIS A 95 -1.08 -8.73 19.15
C HIS A 95 -2.01 -8.17 20.22
N MET A 96 -2.86 -7.19 19.88
CA MET A 96 -3.82 -6.61 20.81
C MET A 96 -4.93 -7.61 21.12
N THR A 97 -5.09 -7.93 22.41
CA THR A 97 -6.16 -8.81 22.91
C THR A 97 -7.54 -8.15 22.77
N ASP A 98 -8.60 -8.94 22.69
CA ASP A 98 -9.98 -8.42 22.60
C ASP A 98 -10.38 -7.56 23.82
N GLN A 99 -9.86 -7.88 25.01
CA GLN A 99 -10.08 -7.09 26.21
C GLN A 99 -9.43 -5.69 26.12
N GLN A 100 -8.23 -5.60 25.54
CA GLN A 100 -7.57 -4.33 25.31
C GLN A 100 -8.29 -3.53 24.21
N PHE A 101 -8.74 -4.22 23.16
CA PHE A 101 -9.51 -3.61 22.08
C PHE A 101 -10.83 -3.00 22.58
N ALA A 102 -11.54 -3.68 23.48
CA ALA A 102 -12.79 -3.19 24.07
C ALA A 102 -12.62 -1.91 24.91
N LYS A 103 -11.42 -1.62 25.40
CA LYS A 103 -11.09 -0.40 26.16
C LYS A 103 -10.74 0.80 25.26
N LEU A 104 -10.64 0.61 23.95
CA LEU A 104 -10.31 1.71 23.04
C LEU A 104 -11.45 2.73 22.97
N PRO A 105 -11.14 4.03 22.84
CA PRO A 105 -12.13 5.05 22.56
C PRO A 105 -12.97 4.68 21.32
N PRO A 106 -14.28 4.99 21.28
CA PRO A 106 -15.17 4.56 20.19
C PRO A 106 -14.65 4.92 18.80
N LEU A 107 -14.07 6.12 18.66
CA LEU A 107 -13.49 6.60 17.40
C LEU A 107 -12.29 5.75 16.95
N LEU A 108 -11.39 5.40 17.87
CA LEU A 108 -10.22 4.59 17.55
C LEU A 108 -10.61 3.14 17.25
N ALA A 109 -11.54 2.59 18.03
CA ALA A 109 -12.08 1.25 17.78
C ALA A 109 -12.75 1.16 16.39
N ALA A 110 -13.47 2.21 15.97
CA ALA A 110 -14.07 2.26 14.64
C ALA A 110 -13.01 2.29 13.53
N ARG A 111 -11.94 3.07 13.68
CA ARG A 111 -10.83 3.10 12.71
C ARG A 111 -10.11 1.77 12.59
N VAL A 112 -9.85 1.10 13.71
CA VAL A 112 -9.23 -0.23 13.69
C VAL A 112 -10.13 -1.25 12.99
N ARG A 113 -11.46 -1.22 13.21
CA ARG A 113 -12.39 -2.08 12.44
C ARG A 113 -12.34 -1.80 10.94
N ARG A 114 -12.27 -0.53 10.53
CA ARG A 114 -12.14 -0.17 9.10
C ARG A 114 -10.82 -0.66 8.52
N LEU A 115 -9.73 -0.55 9.27
CA LEU A 115 -8.45 -1.11 8.88
C LEU A 115 -8.53 -2.64 8.72
N GLU A 116 -9.17 -3.36 9.64
CA GLU A 116 -9.40 -4.81 9.52
C GLU A 116 -10.20 -5.14 8.25
N LYS A 117 -11.23 -4.37 7.90
CA LYS A 117 -12.01 -4.56 6.66
C LYS A 117 -11.22 -4.22 5.40
N ALA A 118 -10.37 -3.21 5.47
CA ALA A 118 -9.56 -2.75 4.35
C ALA A 118 -8.33 -3.65 4.13
N CYS A 119 -7.80 -4.34 5.14
CA CYS A 119 -6.50 -5.01 5.04
C CYS A 119 -6.54 -6.51 5.32
N CYS A 120 -7.57 -7.04 5.99
CA CYS A 120 -7.66 -8.44 6.37
C CYS A 120 -8.67 -9.22 5.49
N ARG A 121 -8.34 -10.47 5.18
CA ARG A 121 -9.21 -11.42 4.46
C ARG A 121 -10.32 -11.96 5.36
N THR A 122 -9.98 -12.35 6.58
CA THR A 122 -10.96 -12.91 7.55
C THR A 122 -11.46 -11.88 8.54
N GLY A 123 -10.92 -10.65 8.50
CA GLY A 123 -11.22 -9.60 9.49
C GLY A 123 -10.50 -9.79 10.83
N LYS A 124 -9.57 -10.76 10.94
CA LYS A 124 -8.77 -10.95 12.16
C LYS A 124 -7.53 -10.04 12.14
N ARG A 125 -7.30 -9.29 13.22
CA ARG A 125 -6.15 -8.37 13.37
C ARG A 125 -4.79 -9.03 13.15
N ILE A 126 -4.65 -10.31 13.50
CA ILE A 126 -3.39 -11.06 13.30
C ILE A 126 -2.95 -11.09 11.82
N GLU A 127 -3.90 -10.99 10.88
CA GLU A 127 -3.57 -10.97 9.45
C GLU A 127 -2.86 -9.69 9.00
N LEU A 128 -2.91 -8.61 9.80
CA LEU A 128 -2.15 -7.39 9.52
C LEU A 128 -0.65 -7.69 9.40
N MET A 129 -0.14 -8.63 10.21
CA MET A 129 1.26 -9.11 10.16
C MET A 129 1.56 -10.07 9.00
N GLY A 130 0.56 -10.42 8.19
CA GLY A 130 0.75 -11.24 7.01
C GLY A 130 1.22 -10.42 5.81
N GLY A 131 0.51 -10.57 4.69
CA GLY A 131 0.89 -9.94 3.43
C GLY A 131 0.93 -8.40 3.49
N THR A 132 0.05 -7.77 4.28
CA THR A 132 0.00 -6.30 4.39
C THR A 132 1.24 -5.72 5.08
N PHE A 133 1.73 -6.38 6.14
CA PHE A 133 2.99 -6.00 6.79
C PHE A 133 4.18 -6.15 5.85
N LEU A 134 4.31 -7.29 5.17
CA LEU A 134 5.39 -7.49 4.19
C LEU A 134 5.36 -6.45 3.08
N TYR A 135 4.16 -6.11 2.59
CA TYR A 135 3.97 -5.07 1.58
C TYR A 135 4.50 -3.72 2.05
N CYS A 136 4.10 -3.30 3.25
CA CYS A 136 4.53 -2.04 3.84
C CYS A 136 6.05 -2.02 4.11
N ALA A 137 6.64 -3.13 4.54
CA ALA A 137 8.08 -3.26 4.78
C ALA A 137 8.91 -3.16 3.49
N VAL A 138 8.50 -3.87 2.44
CA VAL A 138 9.16 -3.80 1.13
C VAL A 138 9.05 -2.39 0.54
N LEU A 139 7.87 -1.77 0.63
CA LEU A 139 7.69 -0.38 0.21
C LEU A 139 8.61 0.59 0.98
N ALA A 140 8.74 0.43 2.30
CA ALA A 140 9.62 1.28 3.10
C ALA A 140 11.09 1.17 2.66
N GLN A 141 11.55 -0.04 2.33
CA GLN A 141 12.90 -0.28 1.80
C GLN A 141 13.07 0.34 0.41
N LEU A 142 12.10 0.14 -0.47
CA LEU A 142 12.10 0.69 -1.83
C LEU A 142 12.11 2.23 -1.82
N VAL A 143 11.39 2.88 -0.91
CA VAL A 143 11.43 4.34 -0.72
C VAL A 143 12.81 4.83 -0.30
N VAL A 144 13.48 4.13 0.62
CA VAL A 144 14.79 4.54 1.15
C VAL A 144 15.92 4.30 0.16
N PHE A 145 15.98 3.09 -0.40
CA PHE A 145 17.09 2.64 -1.22
C PHE A 145 16.87 2.86 -2.73
N GLY A 146 15.61 2.80 -3.17
CA GLY A 146 15.24 2.78 -4.57
C GLY A 146 14.85 4.13 -5.16
N TRP A 147 14.63 5.19 -4.36
CA TRP A 147 13.93 6.41 -4.81
C TRP A 147 14.30 6.96 -6.21
N THR A 148 15.59 7.04 -6.53
CA THR A 148 16.08 7.59 -7.82
C THR A 148 16.38 6.52 -8.87
N SER A 149 16.28 5.24 -8.49
CA SER A 149 16.58 4.14 -9.38
C SER A 149 15.37 3.83 -10.28
N PRO A 150 15.54 3.69 -11.60
CA PRO A 150 14.49 3.19 -12.48
C PRO A 150 13.96 1.82 -12.04
N LEU A 151 14.79 1.01 -11.36
CA LEU A 151 14.39 -0.27 -10.78
C LEU A 151 13.26 -0.12 -9.76
N ASN A 152 13.16 1.04 -9.12
CA ASN A 152 12.12 1.31 -8.14
C ASN A 152 10.76 1.48 -8.80
N VAL A 153 10.66 2.24 -9.90
CA VAL A 153 9.41 2.37 -10.66
C VAL A 153 8.93 1.00 -11.13
N ILE A 154 9.84 0.15 -11.62
CA ILE A 154 9.54 -1.24 -11.99
C ILE A 154 9.04 -2.04 -10.78
N SER A 155 9.75 -1.96 -9.66
CA SER A 155 9.39 -2.69 -8.44
C SER A 155 8.03 -2.26 -7.89
N PHE A 156 7.76 -0.96 -7.85
CA PHE A 156 6.47 -0.39 -7.46
C PHE A 156 5.37 -0.82 -8.43
N SER A 157 5.62 -0.76 -9.73
CA SER A 157 4.64 -1.16 -10.73
C SER A 157 4.24 -2.63 -10.60
N VAL A 158 5.22 -3.53 -10.47
CA VAL A 158 4.96 -4.97 -10.27
C VAL A 158 4.24 -5.22 -8.94
N LEU A 159 4.65 -4.53 -7.87
CA LEU A 159 4.09 -4.73 -6.54
C LEU A 159 2.68 -4.15 -6.39
N ILE A 160 2.38 -3.02 -7.04
CA ILE A 160 1.09 -2.32 -6.95
C ILE A 160 0.14 -2.84 -8.02
N ILE A 161 0.50 -2.67 -9.28
CA ILE A 161 -0.38 -2.94 -10.41
C ILE A 161 -0.35 -4.45 -10.73
N GLY A 162 0.85 -5.04 -10.78
CA GLY A 162 1.02 -6.47 -11.03
C GLY A 162 0.30 -7.35 -10.00
N ASP A 163 0.65 -7.22 -8.71
CA ASP A 163 0.00 -8.01 -7.64
C ASP A 163 -1.51 -7.71 -7.49
N GLY A 164 -1.91 -6.47 -7.81
CA GLY A 164 -3.31 -6.06 -7.87
C GLY A 164 -4.13 -6.86 -8.89
N LEU A 165 -3.56 -7.11 -10.07
CA LEU A 165 -4.20 -7.85 -11.17
C LEU A 165 -4.05 -9.38 -11.04
N ALA A 166 -2.99 -9.85 -10.38
CA ALA A 166 -2.66 -11.26 -10.27
C ALA A 166 -3.77 -12.11 -9.62
N ASP A 167 -4.38 -11.61 -8.54
CA ASP A 167 -5.41 -12.35 -7.80
C ASP A 167 -6.76 -12.40 -8.56
N PRO A 168 -7.31 -11.29 -9.09
CA PRO A 168 -8.51 -11.34 -9.93
C PRO A 168 -8.34 -12.25 -11.17
N VAL A 169 -7.27 -12.06 -11.96
CA VAL A 169 -7.04 -12.88 -13.16
C VAL A 169 -6.78 -14.34 -12.78
N GLY A 170 -6.00 -14.56 -11.73
CA GLY A 170 -5.70 -15.89 -11.23
C GLY A 170 -6.90 -16.67 -10.73
N ARG A 171 -7.92 -16.00 -10.18
CA ARG A 171 -9.19 -16.65 -9.78
C ARG A 171 -10.11 -16.93 -10.95
N THR A 172 -10.20 -15.99 -11.89
CA THR A 172 -11.09 -16.10 -13.05
C THR A 172 -10.61 -17.15 -14.04
N PHE A 173 -9.30 -17.18 -14.32
CA PHE A 173 -8.72 -18.02 -15.38
C PHE A 173 -7.80 -19.13 -14.86
N GLY A 174 -7.47 -19.15 -13.58
CA GLY A 174 -6.43 -20.03 -13.05
C GLY A 174 -6.83 -21.48 -12.81
N GLY A 175 -8.11 -21.86 -12.98
CA GLY A 175 -8.69 -23.15 -12.58
C GLY A 175 -7.75 -24.36 -12.66
N GLY A 176 -7.41 -24.81 -13.87
CA GLY A 176 -6.55 -25.99 -14.10
C GLY A 176 -5.04 -25.72 -14.13
N MET A 177 -4.63 -24.45 -14.07
CA MET A 177 -3.23 -24.03 -14.18
C MET A 177 -2.69 -23.52 -12.85
N GLN A 178 -3.05 -24.22 -11.77
CA GLN A 178 -2.59 -23.91 -10.42
C GLN A 178 -1.43 -24.80 -10.03
N TYR A 179 -0.47 -24.21 -9.32
CA TYR A 179 0.67 -24.92 -8.77
C TYR A 179 1.00 -24.38 -7.39
N ARG A 180 1.57 -25.22 -6.54
CA ARG A 180 1.84 -24.86 -5.14
C ARG A 180 3.29 -24.46 -4.98
N VAL A 181 3.51 -23.29 -4.40
CA VAL A 181 4.85 -22.71 -4.19
C VAL A 181 5.21 -22.87 -2.72
N GLY A 182 5.73 -24.04 -2.33
CA GLY A 182 6.18 -24.32 -0.96
C GLY A 182 5.22 -23.80 0.12
N ASN A 183 5.72 -22.89 0.97
CA ASN A 183 4.97 -22.24 2.05
C ASN A 183 4.18 -20.98 1.61
N PHE A 184 4.30 -20.55 0.34
CA PHE A 184 3.62 -19.38 -0.21
C PHE A 184 2.24 -19.69 -0.84
N GLY A 185 1.77 -20.92 -0.66
CA GLY A 185 0.44 -21.36 -1.05
C GLY A 185 0.30 -21.66 -2.55
N THR A 186 -0.94 -21.68 -3.01
CA THR A 186 -1.28 -21.98 -4.41
C THR A 186 -1.22 -20.72 -5.26
N LYS A 187 -0.49 -20.77 -6.37
CA LYS A 187 -0.36 -19.74 -7.39
C LYS A 187 -0.93 -20.26 -8.71
N SER A 188 -1.23 -19.38 -9.66
CA SER A 188 -1.72 -19.77 -10.97
C SER A 188 -0.92 -19.11 -12.08
N LEU A 189 -0.76 -19.84 -13.19
CA LEU A 189 -0.03 -19.32 -14.36
C LEU A 189 -0.67 -18.04 -14.93
N PRO A 190 -2.00 -17.95 -15.09
CA PRO A 190 -2.65 -16.71 -15.54
C PRO A 190 -2.45 -15.55 -14.56
N GLY A 191 -2.45 -15.82 -13.25
CA GLY A 191 -2.19 -14.79 -12.25
C GLY A 191 -0.78 -14.22 -12.34
N ASN A 192 0.22 -15.08 -12.56
CA ASN A 192 1.60 -14.61 -12.76
C ASN A 192 1.79 -13.85 -14.06
N LEU A 193 1.16 -14.32 -15.15
CA LEU A 193 1.21 -13.62 -16.43
C LEU A 193 0.57 -12.23 -16.32
N ALA A 194 -0.56 -12.12 -15.62
CA ALA A 194 -1.18 -10.84 -15.30
C ALA A 194 -0.30 -9.96 -14.43
N CYS A 195 0.40 -10.53 -13.45
CA CYS A 195 1.35 -9.80 -12.62
C CYS A 195 2.49 -9.21 -13.47
N PHE A 196 3.05 -10.02 -14.36
CA PHE A 196 4.14 -9.62 -15.25
C PHE A 196 3.70 -8.54 -16.24
N LEU A 197 2.62 -8.78 -16.99
CA LEU A 197 2.09 -7.83 -17.98
C LEU A 197 1.58 -6.55 -17.32
N GLY A 198 0.89 -6.67 -16.18
CA GLY A 198 0.41 -5.55 -15.40
C GLY A 198 1.55 -4.69 -14.85
N GLY A 199 2.60 -5.34 -14.34
CA GLY A 199 3.82 -4.66 -13.92
C GLY A 199 4.55 -3.97 -15.09
N MET A 200 4.64 -4.60 -16.26
CA MET A 200 5.20 -3.97 -17.45
C MET A 200 4.38 -2.76 -17.90
N ALA A 201 3.07 -2.91 -18.02
CA ALA A 201 2.16 -1.84 -18.41
C ALA A 201 2.25 -0.67 -17.43
N GLY A 202 2.25 -0.96 -16.13
CA GLY A 202 2.30 0.06 -15.09
C GLY A 202 3.57 0.92 -15.13
N VAL A 203 4.71 0.41 -15.62
CA VAL A 203 5.94 1.22 -15.80
C VAL A 203 5.72 2.36 -16.80
N PHE A 204 4.83 2.20 -17.78
CA PHE A 204 4.52 3.26 -18.75
C PHE A 204 3.51 4.28 -18.23
N PHE A 205 2.78 3.94 -17.17
CA PHE A 205 1.76 4.80 -16.55
C PHE A 205 2.28 5.50 -15.28
N LEU A 206 3.50 5.18 -14.84
CA LEU A 206 4.14 5.63 -13.60
C LEU A 206 5.44 6.38 -13.90
#